data_AF-A0A0M3KK15-F1
#
_entry.id   AF-A0A0M3KK15-F1
#
_cell.length_a   1.000
_cell.length_b   1.000
_cell.length_c   1.000
_cell.angle_alpha   90.00
_cell.angle_beta   90.00
_cell.angle_gamma   90.00
#
_symmetry.space_group_name_H-M   'P 1'
#
loop_
_entity.id
_entity.type
_entity.pdbx_description
1 polymer ?
#
loop_
_entity_poly.entity_id
_entity_poly.type
_entity_poly.pdbx_seq_one_letter_code
_entity_poly.pdbx_strand_id
1 'polypeptide(L)'
;MPRPTTAVPYHIGELADLMSQLFGPVSYVGIHVDPELQYPKGAARVTFGTEEGFLKAMEAKFMLLPHDGITKRVEIKPYIMEDGECDECGMSPSSGFHGVMYCANLDCLQYYCKACWSRFHDGDMSLISHRPVFRPTRAHSKVGRFFFCSYDTAIVGGSLFVNYI
;
A
#
# COMPACT_ATOMS: atom_id res chain seq x y z
N MET A 1 5.75 30.68 -15.66
CA MET A 1 6.88 30.03 -14.97
C MET A 1 6.37 28.72 -14.40
N PRO A 2 6.91 27.55 -14.78
CA PRO A 2 6.46 26.31 -14.16
C PRO A 2 6.93 26.31 -12.70
N ARG A 3 6.02 25.99 -11.76
CA ARG A 3 6.39 25.77 -10.36
C ARG A 3 7.40 24.61 -10.31
N PRO A 4 8.52 24.74 -9.58
CA PRO A 4 9.33 23.58 -9.23
C PRO A 4 8.55 22.76 -8.19
N THR A 5 7.59 21.97 -8.66
CA THR A 5 6.92 20.99 -7.82
C THR A 5 7.89 19.88 -7.53
N THR A 6 8.12 19.64 -6.24
CA THR A 6 9.00 18.66 -5.62
C THR A 6 8.72 17.19 -5.94
N ALA A 7 8.18 16.85 -7.11
CA ALA A 7 8.13 15.47 -7.55
C ALA A 7 9.54 14.95 -7.80
N VAL A 8 9.81 13.76 -7.30
CA VAL A 8 11.06 13.05 -7.53
C VAL A 8 10.88 12.35 -8.87
N PRO A 9 11.60 12.72 -9.94
CA PRO A 9 11.72 11.86 -11.12
C PRO A 9 12.68 10.72 -10.75
N TYR A 10 12.25 9.83 -9.85
CA TYR A 10 13.01 8.60 -9.62
C TYR A 10 12.70 7.65 -10.78
N HIS A 11 13.73 7.06 -11.39
CA HIS A 11 13.49 6.05 -12.41
C HIS A 11 12.89 4.79 -11.75
N ILE A 12 11.92 4.15 -12.41
CA ILE A 12 11.21 2.97 -11.85
C ILE A 12 12.21 1.88 -11.43
N GLY A 13 13.24 1.65 -12.26
CA GLY A 13 14.29 0.67 -11.97
C GLY A 13 15.10 1.00 -10.73
N GLU A 14 15.52 2.25 -10.54
CA GLU A 14 16.28 2.65 -9.35
C GLU A 14 15.46 2.45 -8.08
N LEU A 15 14.14 2.73 -8.14
CA LEU A 15 13.25 2.54 -6.99
C LEU A 15 13.10 1.05 -6.67
N ALA A 16 12.97 0.21 -7.70
CA ALA A 16 12.91 -1.24 -7.53
C ALA A 16 14.18 -1.80 -6.89
N ASP A 17 15.36 -1.34 -7.33
CA ASP A 17 16.64 -1.75 -6.78
C ASP A 17 16.79 -1.33 -5.32
N LEU A 18 16.46 -0.07 -5.00
CA LEU A 18 16.53 0.45 -3.64
C LEU A 18 15.60 -0.31 -2.69
N MET A 19 14.34 -0.53 -3.10
CA MET A 19 13.36 -1.29 -2.31
C MET A 19 13.80 -2.75 -2.16
N SER A 20 14.39 -3.32 -3.21
CA SER A 20 14.91 -4.69 -3.20
C SER A 20 16.06 -4.88 -2.22
N GLN A 21 16.97 -3.90 -2.17
CA GLN A 21 18.12 -3.91 -1.26
C GLN A 21 17.73 -3.71 0.20
N LEU A 22 16.74 -2.86 0.47
CA LEU A 22 16.34 -2.51 1.84
C LEU A 22 15.46 -3.57 2.49
N PHE A 23 14.50 -4.11 1.75
CA PHE A 23 13.42 -4.93 2.33
C PHE A 23 13.42 -6.36 1.79
N GLY A 24 13.70 -6.55 0.51
CA GLY A 24 13.71 -7.86 -0.14
C GLY A 24 13.19 -7.80 -1.57
N PRO A 25 13.26 -8.91 -2.32
CA PRO A 25 13.04 -8.91 -3.77
C PRO A 25 11.68 -8.31 -4.15
N VAL A 26 11.72 -7.34 -5.07
CA VAL A 26 10.53 -6.66 -5.59
C VAL A 26 10.11 -7.28 -6.92
N SER A 27 8.83 -7.63 -7.03
CA SER A 27 8.23 -8.18 -8.25
C SER A 27 7.62 -7.11 -9.15
N TYR A 28 7.22 -5.95 -8.60
CA TYR A 28 6.61 -4.88 -9.39
C TYR A 28 6.78 -3.51 -8.71
N VAL A 29 7.02 -2.47 -9.52
CA VAL A 29 7.01 -1.08 -9.08
C VAL A 29 6.24 -0.24 -10.09
N GLY A 30 5.28 0.56 -9.61
CA GLY A 30 4.53 1.51 -10.41
C GLY A 30 4.54 2.90 -9.76
N ILE A 31 5.01 3.91 -10.49
CA ILE A 31 4.95 5.30 -10.02
C ILE A 31 3.59 5.89 -10.37
N HIS A 32 2.93 6.51 -9.40
CA HIS A 32 1.65 7.16 -9.63
C HIS A 32 1.88 8.46 -10.38
N VAL A 33 1.45 8.50 -11.64
CA VAL A 33 1.56 9.68 -12.52
C VAL A 33 0.21 10.34 -12.70
N ASP A 34 0.22 11.65 -12.91
CA ASP A 34 -0.96 12.36 -13.39
C ASP A 34 -1.29 11.92 -14.82
N PRO A 35 -2.54 11.51 -15.12
CA PRO A 35 -2.89 11.01 -16.44
C PRO A 35 -2.90 12.09 -17.53
N GLU A 36 -3.15 13.37 -17.18
CA GLU A 36 -3.16 14.47 -18.15
C GLU A 36 -1.76 15.07 -18.34
N LEU A 37 -0.98 15.17 -17.26
CA LEU A 37 0.34 15.82 -17.27
C LEU A 37 1.52 14.84 -17.35
N GLN A 38 1.25 13.53 -17.31
CA GLN A 38 2.26 12.46 -17.24
C GLN A 38 3.32 12.70 -16.16
N TYR A 39 2.93 13.38 -15.08
CA TYR A 39 3.87 13.89 -14.07
C TYR A 39 3.78 13.07 -12.78
N PRO A 40 4.91 12.62 -12.20
CA PRO A 40 4.89 11.81 -10.99
C PRO A 40 4.30 12.57 -9.81
N LYS A 41 3.28 11.99 -9.16
CA LYS A 41 2.58 12.58 -8.01
C LYS A 41 3.31 12.38 -6.69
N GLY A 42 4.50 11.77 -6.71
CA GLY A 42 5.29 11.48 -5.52
C GLY A 42 4.76 10.32 -4.68
N ALA A 43 3.93 9.47 -5.27
CA ALA A 43 3.48 8.21 -4.69
C ALA A 43 3.88 7.06 -5.62
N ALA A 44 4.12 5.89 -5.06
CA ALA A 44 4.43 4.69 -5.82
C ALA A 44 3.71 3.48 -5.20
N ARG A 45 3.52 2.44 -6.01
CA ARG A 45 3.09 1.13 -5.59
C ARG A 45 4.26 0.17 -5.76
N VAL A 46 4.50 -0.66 -4.76
CA VAL A 46 5.56 -1.67 -4.77
C VAL A 46 4.95 -3.01 -4.38
N THR A 47 5.28 -4.07 -5.10
CA THR A 47 4.86 -5.42 -4.78
C THR A 47 6.10 -6.26 -4.54
N PHE A 48 6.19 -6.85 -3.36
CA PHE A 48 7.30 -7.74 -2.99
C PHE A 48 7.00 -9.17 -3.47
N GLY A 49 8.04 -9.86 -3.94
CA GLY A 49 7.95 -11.27 -4.31
C GLY A 49 7.99 -12.24 -3.11
N THR A 50 8.22 -11.72 -1.91
CA THR A 50 8.28 -12.49 -0.66
C THR A 50 7.49 -11.78 0.44
N GLU A 51 6.78 -12.55 1.26
CA GLU A 51 6.08 -12.03 2.45
C GLU A 51 7.04 -11.34 3.42
N GLU A 52 8.22 -11.92 3.67
CA GLU A 52 9.23 -11.33 4.56
C GLU A 52 9.64 -9.90 4.15
N GLY A 53 9.80 -9.66 2.84
CA GLY A 53 10.14 -8.34 2.33
C GLY A 53 9.04 -7.31 2.55
N PHE A 54 7.78 -7.74 2.39
CA PHE A 54 6.63 -6.90 2.72
C PHE A 54 6.55 -6.59 4.22
N LEU A 55 6.72 -7.59 5.08
CA LEU A 55 6.69 -7.39 6.54
C LEU A 55 7.76 -6.40 7.00
N LYS A 56 8.99 -6.52 6.50
CA LYS A 56 10.08 -5.57 6.78
C LYS A 56 9.74 -4.13 6.35
N ALA A 57 9.11 -3.98 5.18
CA ALA A 57 8.68 -2.68 4.70
C ALA A 57 7.57 -2.08 5.57
N MET A 58 6.61 -2.89 6.02
CA MET A 58 5.54 -2.48 6.93
C MET A 58 6.07 -2.11 8.31
N GLU A 59 7.05 -2.85 8.83
CA GLU A 59 7.70 -2.56 10.11
C GLU A 59 8.47 -1.24 10.07
N ALA A 60 9.16 -0.96 8.97
CA ALA A 60 9.93 0.27 8.80
C ALA A 60 9.05 1.53 8.85
N LYS A 61 7.81 1.48 8.34
CA LYS A 61 6.80 2.57 8.23
C LYS A 61 7.24 3.80 7.45
N PHE A 62 8.52 4.12 7.42
CA PHE A 62 9.12 5.25 6.72
C PHE A 62 10.45 4.83 6.11
N MET A 63 10.76 5.40 4.96
CA MET A 63 12.07 5.29 4.35
C MET A 63 12.59 6.65 3.92
N LEU A 64 13.91 6.72 3.75
CA LEU A 64 14.61 7.88 3.26
C LEU A 64 15.03 7.64 1.80
N LEU A 65 14.52 8.46 0.89
CA LEU A 65 14.86 8.44 -0.52
C LEU A 65 15.85 9.56 -0.84
N PRO A 66 17.12 9.23 -1.11
CA PRO A 66 18.09 10.20 -1.60
C PRO A 66 17.81 10.52 -3.07
N HIS A 67 17.81 11.81 -3.42
CA HIS A 67 17.69 12.28 -4.81
C HIS A 67 18.32 13.67 -4.95
N ASP A 68 19.23 13.86 -5.90
CA ASP A 68 19.92 15.13 -6.19
C ASP A 68 20.47 15.85 -4.94
N GLY A 69 21.10 15.08 -4.04
CA GLY A 69 21.69 15.61 -2.80
C GLY A 69 20.68 15.95 -1.69
N ILE A 70 19.39 15.70 -1.90
CA ILE A 70 18.32 15.90 -0.92
C ILE A 70 17.73 14.55 -0.53
N THR A 71 17.59 14.31 0.76
CA THR A 71 16.92 13.10 1.28
C THR A 71 15.45 13.40 1.59
N LYS A 72 14.54 12.70 0.91
CA LYS A 72 13.09 12.81 1.12
C LYS A 72 12.61 11.66 2.00
N ARG A 73 11.91 11.98 3.08
CA ARG A 73 11.19 10.97 3.88
C ARG A 73 9.88 10.60 3.20
N VAL A 74 9.65 9.31 3.01
CA VAL A 74 8.43 8.74 2.43
C VAL A 74 7.83 7.76 3.43
N GLU A 75 6.51 7.78 3.55
CA GLU A 75 5.78 6.85 4.42
C GLU A 75 5.36 5.62 3.61
N ILE A 76 5.55 4.45 4.20
CA ILE A 76 5.20 3.15 3.65
C ILE A 76 3.86 2.75 4.26
N LYS A 77 2.90 2.39 3.41
CA LYS A 77 1.56 1.95 3.80
C LYS A 77 1.22 0.62 3.14
N PRO A 78 0.41 -0.23 3.78
CA PRO A 78 -0.16 -1.39 3.10
C PRO A 78 -1.08 -0.92 1.97
N TYR A 79 -1.03 -1.60 0.85
CA TYR A 79 -1.97 -1.43 -0.24
C TYR A 79 -3.28 -2.15 0.10
N ILE A 80 -4.40 -1.42 0.00
CA ILE A 80 -5.73 -1.94 0.30
C ILE A 80 -6.44 -2.20 -1.03
N MET A 81 -6.82 -3.45 -1.29
CA MET A 81 -7.52 -3.89 -2.49
C MET A 81 -8.97 -3.37 -2.50
N GLU A 82 -9.45 -2.97 -3.67
CA GLU A 82 -10.81 -2.42 -3.84
C GLU A 82 -11.90 -3.48 -3.72
N ASP A 83 -11.58 -4.72 -4.03
CA ASP A 83 -12.46 -5.89 -4.08
C ASP A 83 -12.15 -6.92 -2.98
N GLY A 84 -11.21 -6.61 -2.08
CA GLY A 84 -10.79 -7.50 -1.00
C GLY A 84 -11.97 -8.09 -0.21
N GLU A 85 -11.96 -9.40 -0.04
CA GLU A 85 -12.95 -10.17 0.71
C GLU A 85 -12.47 -10.34 2.15
N CYS A 86 -13.34 -10.77 3.05
CA CYS A 86 -12.91 -11.08 4.40
C CYS A 86 -12.10 -12.39 4.43
N ASP A 87 -10.85 -12.35 4.90
CA ASP A 87 -9.96 -13.52 4.94
C ASP A 87 -10.48 -14.63 5.88
N GLU A 88 -11.27 -14.26 6.90
CA GLU A 88 -11.81 -15.19 7.90
C GLU A 88 -13.07 -15.94 7.45
N CYS A 89 -13.91 -15.34 6.60
CA CYS A 89 -15.21 -15.91 6.23
C CYS A 89 -15.47 -15.97 4.73
N GLY A 90 -14.57 -15.44 3.90
CA GLY A 90 -14.70 -15.38 2.45
C GLY A 90 -15.84 -14.48 1.94
N MET A 91 -16.53 -13.75 2.82
CA MET A 91 -17.64 -12.90 2.40
C MET A 91 -17.13 -11.65 1.68
N SER A 92 -17.59 -11.47 0.45
CA SER A 92 -17.33 -10.27 -0.33
C SER A 92 -18.19 -9.09 0.12
N PRO A 93 -17.77 -7.84 -0.17
CA PRO A 93 -18.52 -6.63 0.16
C PRO A 93 -19.92 -6.56 -0.46
N SER A 94 -20.21 -7.39 -1.48
CA SER A 94 -21.47 -7.40 -2.21
C SER A 94 -22.62 -8.07 -1.45
N SER A 95 -22.34 -8.73 -0.32
CA SER A 95 -23.32 -9.44 0.51
C SER A 95 -24.20 -8.54 1.40
N GLY A 96 -24.20 -7.22 1.18
CA GLY A 96 -25.11 -6.27 1.85
C GLY A 96 -24.70 -5.85 3.26
N PHE A 97 -23.54 -6.28 3.75
CA PHE A 97 -22.99 -5.84 5.03
C PHE A 97 -21.89 -4.79 4.85
N HIS A 98 -21.82 -3.86 5.83
CA HIS A 98 -20.81 -2.81 5.96
C HIS A 98 -19.43 -3.29 5.50
N GLY A 99 -18.84 -2.57 4.54
CA GLY A 99 -17.68 -2.98 3.76
C GLY A 99 -16.50 -3.55 4.55
N VAL A 100 -15.67 -4.31 3.83
CA VAL A 100 -14.49 -4.98 4.39
C VAL A 100 -13.47 -3.95 4.88
N MET A 101 -12.98 -4.14 6.10
CA MET A 101 -11.97 -3.32 6.78
C MET A 101 -10.63 -4.03 6.74
N TYR A 102 -9.53 -3.27 6.67
CA TYR A 102 -8.18 -3.83 6.71
C TYR A 102 -7.50 -3.52 8.04
N CYS A 103 -6.90 -4.52 8.70
CA CYS A 103 -6.07 -4.31 9.87
C CYS A 103 -4.60 -4.13 9.43
N ALA A 104 -4.05 -2.91 9.61
CA ALA A 104 -2.69 -2.60 9.21
C ALA A 104 -1.62 -2.92 10.27
N ASN A 105 -1.98 -3.60 11.36
CA ASN A 105 -0.99 -4.06 12.35
C ASN A 105 -0.33 -5.35 11.84
N LEU A 106 0.98 -5.49 12.07
CA LEU A 106 1.81 -6.64 11.71
C LEU A 106 1.29 -7.96 12.28
N ASP A 107 0.64 -7.93 13.44
CA ASP A 107 0.04 -9.12 14.07
C ASP A 107 -1.21 -9.64 13.32
N CYS A 108 -1.80 -8.83 12.41
CA CYS A 108 -3.01 -9.19 11.66
C CYS A 108 -2.80 -9.16 10.15
N LEU A 109 -2.46 -7.99 9.57
CA LEU A 109 -2.29 -7.77 8.12
C LEU A 109 -3.36 -8.42 7.22
N GLN A 110 -4.61 -8.33 7.66
CA GLN A 110 -5.73 -9.08 7.08
C GLN A 110 -6.98 -8.21 6.92
N TYR A 111 -7.86 -8.68 6.03
CA TYR A 111 -9.17 -8.13 5.74
C TYR A 111 -10.25 -8.79 6.62
N TYR A 112 -11.04 -7.96 7.29
CA TYR A 112 -12.13 -8.40 8.14
C TYR A 112 -13.44 -7.72 7.76
N CYS A 113 -14.53 -8.49 7.71
CA CYS A 113 -15.87 -7.93 7.76
C CYS A 113 -16.18 -7.43 9.18
N LYS A 114 -17.24 -6.63 9.35
CA LYS A 114 -17.63 -6.08 10.65
C LYS A 114 -17.78 -7.15 11.75
N ALA A 115 -18.37 -8.30 11.42
CA ALA A 115 -18.57 -9.38 12.38
C ALA A 115 -17.25 -10.03 12.81
N CYS A 116 -16.37 -10.33 11.84
CA CYS A 116 -15.06 -10.91 12.13
C CYS A 116 -14.18 -9.92 12.90
N TRP A 117 -14.18 -8.64 12.52
CA TRP A 117 -13.45 -7.61 13.27
C TRP A 117 -13.85 -7.62 14.74
N SER A 118 -15.14 -7.55 15.06
CA SER A 118 -15.59 -7.52 16.44
C SER A 118 -15.19 -8.78 17.21
N ARG A 119 -15.29 -9.96 16.56
CA ARG A 119 -14.89 -11.23 17.16
C ARG A 119 -13.40 -11.27 17.54
N PHE A 120 -12.53 -10.80 16.66
CA PHE A 120 -11.08 -10.91 16.85
C PHE A 120 -10.47 -9.71 17.58
N HIS A 121 -10.96 -8.49 17.33
CA HIS A 121 -10.34 -7.26 17.82
C HIS A 121 -11.03 -6.64 19.05
N ASP A 122 -12.32 -6.91 19.28
CA ASP A 122 -13.00 -6.41 20.49
C ASP A 122 -12.85 -7.38 21.68
N GLY A 123 -12.56 -8.66 21.42
CA GLY A 123 -12.47 -9.72 22.42
C GLY A 123 -11.09 -9.93 23.05
N ASP A 124 -10.02 -9.46 22.39
CA ASP A 124 -8.63 -9.64 22.84
C ASP A 124 -8.03 -8.31 23.29
N MET A 125 -7.57 -8.25 24.55
CA MET A 125 -6.94 -7.08 25.14
C MET A 125 -5.66 -6.64 24.41
N SER A 126 -4.95 -7.56 23.76
CA SER A 126 -3.77 -7.23 22.96
C SER A 126 -4.13 -6.54 21.64
N LEU A 127 -5.31 -6.83 21.08
CA LEU A 127 -5.76 -6.36 19.77
C LEU A 127 -6.66 -5.12 19.84
N ILE A 128 -7.10 -4.70 21.04
CA ILE A 128 -7.99 -3.54 21.24
C ILE A 128 -7.40 -2.20 20.75
N SER A 129 -6.07 -2.13 20.66
CA SER A 129 -5.34 -0.96 20.16
C SER A 129 -5.32 -0.88 18.63
N HIS A 130 -5.67 -1.97 17.94
CA HIS A 130 -5.67 -2.03 16.49
C HIS A 130 -6.74 -1.09 15.94
N ARG A 131 -6.49 -0.54 14.76
CA ARG A 131 -7.37 0.42 14.13
C ARG A 131 -7.77 -0.09 12.75
N PRO A 132 -9.08 -0.19 12.46
CA PRO A 132 -9.51 -0.58 11.13
C PRO A 132 -9.18 0.54 10.16
N VAL A 133 -8.54 0.18 9.05
CA VAL A 133 -8.35 1.08 7.92
C VAL A 133 -9.50 0.85 6.96
N PHE A 134 -10.28 1.90 6.74
CA PHE A 134 -11.37 1.88 5.79
C PHE A 134 -10.87 2.23 4.40
N ARG A 135 -11.55 1.69 3.39
CA ARG A 135 -11.30 2.05 1.99
C ARG A 135 -11.46 3.56 1.82
N PRO A 136 -10.47 4.26 1.24
CA PRO A 136 -10.62 5.67 0.94
C PRO A 136 -11.75 5.86 -0.08
N THR A 137 -12.73 6.72 0.21
CA THR A 137 -13.72 7.13 -0.78
C THR A 137 -13.00 7.96 -1.86
N ARG A 138 -13.43 7.84 -3.14
CA ARG A 138 -12.79 8.49 -4.30
C ARG A 138 -12.58 10.01 -4.17
N ALA A 139 -13.20 10.66 -3.18
CA ALA A 139 -13.18 12.11 -2.97
C ALA A 139 -11.95 12.66 -2.21
N HIS A 140 -11.09 11.86 -1.59
CA HIS A 140 -10.00 12.37 -0.72
C HIS A 140 -8.63 11.71 -0.92
N SER A 141 -8.21 11.52 -2.17
CA SER A 141 -6.78 11.28 -2.45
C SER A 141 -5.99 12.59 -2.25
N LYS A 142 -5.72 12.95 -1.00
CA LYS A 142 -4.71 13.98 -0.70
C LYS A 142 -3.41 13.51 -1.35
N VAL A 143 -2.86 14.33 -2.26
CA VAL A 143 -1.53 14.12 -2.85
C VAL A 143 -0.52 14.14 -1.71
N GLY A 144 -0.11 12.96 -1.26
CA GLY A 144 0.90 12.79 -0.22
C GLY A 144 1.94 11.79 -0.66
N ARG A 145 3.12 11.91 -0.04
CA ARG A 145 4.30 11.11 -0.38
C ARG A 145 4.23 9.74 0.30
N PHE A 146 3.45 8.84 -0.30
CA PHE A 146 3.21 7.50 0.23
C PHE A 146 3.61 6.43 -0.77
N PHE A 147 4.26 5.39 -0.28
CA PHE A 147 4.46 4.15 -1.01
C PHE A 147 3.50 3.09 -0.50
N PHE A 148 2.67 2.56 -1.41
CA PHE A 148 1.74 1.49 -1.09
C PHE A 148 2.41 0.15 -1.42
N CYS A 149 2.63 -0.67 -0.40
CA CYS A 149 3.26 -1.97 -0.56
C CYS A 149 2.23 -3.10 -0.49
N SER A 150 2.43 -4.15 -1.27
CA SER A 150 1.68 -5.41 -1.18
C SER A 150 2.64 -6.60 -1.21
N TYR A 151 2.22 -7.72 -0.61
CA TYR A 151 2.80 -9.04 -0.88
C TYR A 151 1.82 -9.84 -1.74
N ASP A 152 2.35 -10.69 -2.61
CA ASP A 152 1.55 -11.45 -3.56
C ASP A 152 1.04 -12.76 -2.93
N THR A 153 -0.29 -12.97 -2.96
CA THR A 153 -0.91 -14.30 -2.90
C THR A 153 -1.83 -14.58 -4.10
N ALA A 154 -2.05 -13.60 -5.00
CA ALA A 154 -2.84 -13.75 -6.23
C ALA A 154 -2.71 -12.51 -7.14
N ILE A 155 -1.92 -12.60 -8.21
CA ILE A 155 -2.11 -11.77 -9.41
C ILE A 155 -3.42 -12.21 -10.08
N VAL A 156 -4.55 -11.57 -9.76
CA VAL A 156 -5.70 -11.52 -10.67
C VAL A 156 -6.64 -10.37 -10.29
N GLY A 157 -6.84 -9.43 -11.21
CA GLY A 157 -8.00 -8.51 -11.13
C GLY A 157 -7.73 -7.05 -11.45
N GLY A 158 -7.56 -6.73 -12.75
CA GLY A 158 -7.90 -5.46 -13.42
C GLY A 158 -7.81 -4.12 -12.66
N SER A 159 -6.92 -3.24 -13.11
CA SER A 159 -7.26 -2.06 -13.93
C SER A 159 -6.07 -1.10 -13.98
N LEU A 160 -5.59 -0.82 -15.20
CA LEU A 160 -4.72 0.31 -15.59
C LEU A 160 -3.49 0.55 -14.71
N PHE A 161 -2.57 -0.41 -14.67
CA PHE A 161 -1.18 -0.12 -14.31
C PHE A 161 -0.28 -0.69 -15.39
N VAL A 162 0.68 0.12 -15.83
CA VAL A 162 1.58 -0.25 -16.91
C VAL A 162 2.58 -1.26 -16.35
N ASN A 163 2.45 -2.50 -16.77
CA ASN A 163 3.37 -3.59 -16.44
C ASN A 163 4.74 -3.27 -17.06
N TYR A 164 5.76 -3.08 -16.23
CA TYR A 164 7.16 -3.17 -16.68
C TYR A 164 8.01 -3.80 -15.58
N ILE A 165 8.49 -5.01 -15.87
CA ILE A 165 9.91 -5.35 -15.74
C ILE A 165 10.46 -5.30 -17.16
#